data_AF-A0A6I7QXT5-F1
#
_entry.id   AF-A0A6I7QXT5-F1
#
_cell.length_a   1.000
_cell.length_b   1.000
_cell.length_c   1.000
_cell.angle_alpha   90.00
_cell.angle_beta   90.00
_cell.angle_gamma   90.00
#
_symmetry.space_group_name_H-M   'P 1'
#
loop_
_entity.id
_entity.type
_entity.pdbx_description
1 polymer ?
#
loop_
_entity_poly.entity_id
_entity_poly.type
_entity_poly.pdbx_seq_one_letter_code
_entity_poly.pdbx_strand_id
1 'polypeptide(L)'
;MKTRKISSVIVLVIAFLGFSVLTTGCSTDPCEDVVCLNNGVPTEDGDDCFCACPSGYEGEDCGVEWTTKFLGTYSGNDDCGFTYESTFTKDDFNKLRVSNAGGFQVSITADLTSSTAFNIPNQTDASGRVWSGNGTISASTITLNYVVTFSDGTSDSCSVTYTK
;
A
#
# COMPACT_ATOMS: atom_id res chain seq x y z
N MET A 1 75.02 1.50 65.95
CA MET A 1 73.80 1.27 65.13
C MET A 1 73.54 2.53 64.31
N LYS A 2 73.10 2.38 63.06
CA LYS A 2 72.74 3.40 62.04
C LYS A 2 73.86 3.89 61.10
N THR A 3 74.19 3.02 60.15
CA THR A 3 74.77 3.35 58.84
C THR A 3 73.73 4.07 57.97
N ARG A 4 74.08 5.24 57.43
CA ARG A 4 73.24 6.00 56.48
C ARG A 4 73.55 5.48 55.06
N LYS A 5 72.59 4.79 54.45
CA LYS A 5 72.65 4.42 53.02
C LYS A 5 72.16 5.61 52.19
N ILE A 6 73.03 6.10 51.33
CA ILE A 6 72.71 6.94 50.18
C ILE A 6 72.48 5.98 49.00
N SER A 7 71.52 6.30 48.13
CA SER A 7 71.57 6.14 46.67
C SER A 7 70.28 5.55 46.07
N SER A 8 69.94 6.08 44.87
CA SER A 8 69.19 5.41 43.80
C SER A 8 67.65 5.36 44.00
N VAL A 9 66.76 5.66 43.03
CA VAL A 9 66.88 5.54 41.57
C VAL A 9 65.61 6.14 40.91
N ILE A 10 65.81 6.90 39.84
CA ILE A 10 65.06 6.94 38.57
C ILE A 10 63.57 7.33 38.59
N VAL A 11 63.35 8.54 38.06
CA VAL A 11 62.18 9.02 37.34
C VAL A 11 61.70 7.99 36.31
N LEU A 12 60.46 7.51 36.42
CA LEU A 12 59.75 6.85 35.33
C LEU A 12 58.31 7.39 35.26
N VAL A 13 58.20 8.47 34.50
CA VAL A 13 56.96 9.04 33.96
C VAL A 13 56.37 7.98 33.02
N ILE A 14 55.37 7.22 33.50
CA ILE A 14 54.57 6.36 32.62
C ILE A 14 53.39 7.21 32.14
N ALA A 15 53.55 7.70 30.92
CA ALA A 15 52.50 8.30 30.14
C ALA A 15 51.34 7.31 29.97
N PHE A 16 50.20 7.59 30.60
CA PHE A 16 48.92 6.99 30.24
C PHE A 16 48.46 7.61 28.91
N LEU A 17 49.09 7.16 27.82
CA LEU A 17 48.64 7.42 26.46
C LEU A 17 47.37 6.62 26.20
N GLY A 18 46.29 7.37 25.98
CA GLY A 18 45.01 7.01 25.37
C GLY A 18 44.74 5.53 25.10
N PHE A 19 43.91 4.94 25.96
CA PHE A 19 43.01 3.88 25.51
C PHE A 19 41.80 4.57 24.86
N SER A 20 42.02 5.07 23.64
CA SER A 20 40.93 5.47 22.76
C SER A 20 40.17 4.19 22.43
N VAL A 21 39.08 3.92 23.15
CA VAL A 21 38.12 2.91 22.75
C VAL A 21 37.66 3.32 21.36
N LEU A 22 38.17 2.64 20.35
CA LEU A 22 37.58 2.64 19.03
C LEU A 22 36.24 1.92 19.22
N THR A 23 35.20 2.68 19.58
CA THR A 23 33.83 2.23 19.33
C THR A 23 33.73 2.21 17.82
N THR A 24 34.14 1.09 17.22
CA THR A 24 33.76 0.73 15.87
C THR A 24 32.26 0.93 15.84
N GLY A 25 31.80 1.96 15.12
CA GLY A 25 30.39 2.19 14.89
C GLY A 25 29.87 0.95 14.20
N CYS A 26 29.31 0.01 14.97
CA CYS A 26 28.49 -1.03 14.43
C CYS A 26 27.25 -0.28 13.98
N SER A 27 27.22 0.11 12.71
CA SER A 27 25.96 0.44 12.06
C SER A 27 25.19 -0.87 12.08
N THR A 28 24.30 -1.02 13.06
CA THR A 28 23.33 -2.11 13.04
C THR A 28 22.50 -1.93 11.79
N ASP A 29 22.39 -2.96 10.96
CA ASP A 29 21.52 -2.96 9.79
C ASP A 29 20.08 -2.78 10.32
N PRO A 30 19.42 -1.64 10.05
CA PRO A 30 18.08 -1.38 10.58
C PRO A 30 17.03 -2.36 10.01
N CYS A 31 17.36 -3.08 8.93
CA CYS A 31 16.51 -4.09 8.30
C CYS A 31 16.82 -5.54 8.73
N GLU A 32 17.79 -5.80 9.61
CA GLU A 32 18.22 -7.16 9.99
C GLU A 32 17.06 -8.06 10.45
N ASP A 33 16.13 -7.50 11.22
CA ASP A 33 14.98 -8.22 11.80
C ASP A 33 13.65 -7.95 11.05
N VAL A 34 13.67 -7.19 9.96
CA VAL A 34 12.44 -6.82 9.22
C VAL A 34 12.05 -7.92 8.23
N VAL A 35 10.83 -8.44 8.40
CA VAL A 35 10.25 -9.46 7.51
C VAL A 35 9.16 -8.84 6.64
N CYS A 36 9.43 -8.79 5.34
CA CYS A 36 8.44 -8.38 4.34
C CYS A 36 7.77 -9.58 3.70
N LEU A 37 6.44 -9.59 3.64
CA LEU A 37 5.62 -10.62 3.02
C LEU A 37 5.46 -10.36 1.51
N ASN A 38 4.92 -11.34 0.80
CA ASN A 38 4.50 -11.23 -0.60
C ASN A 38 5.58 -10.73 -1.58
N ASN A 39 6.85 -11.01 -1.29
CA ASN A 39 8.02 -10.52 -2.02
C ASN A 39 8.27 -9.00 -1.88
N GLY A 40 7.83 -8.41 -0.76
CA GLY A 40 8.30 -7.09 -0.34
C GLY A 40 9.79 -7.08 -0.09
N VAL A 41 10.41 -5.92 -0.32
CA VAL A 41 11.86 -5.73 -0.17
C VAL A 41 12.12 -4.81 1.02
N PRO A 42 12.80 -5.28 2.09
CA PRO A 42 13.26 -4.40 3.17
C PRO A 42 14.13 -3.28 2.58
N THR A 43 13.81 -2.04 2.93
CA THR A 43 14.45 -0.84 2.42
C THR A 43 14.75 0.10 3.58
N GLU A 44 16.00 0.57 3.65
CA GLU A 44 16.46 1.50 4.67
C GLU A 44 16.09 2.96 4.30
N ASP A 45 15.67 3.75 5.29
CA ASP A 45 15.57 5.21 5.22
C ASP A 45 16.18 5.82 6.49
N GLY A 46 17.46 6.18 6.42
CA GLY A 46 18.22 6.63 7.59
C GLY A 46 18.46 5.49 8.57
N ASP A 47 17.98 5.64 9.81
CA ASP A 47 18.07 4.63 10.86
C ASP A 47 16.81 3.73 10.93
N ASP A 48 15.85 3.94 10.02
CA ASP A 48 14.59 3.18 9.95
C ASP A 48 14.63 2.17 8.80
N CYS A 49 13.84 1.11 8.91
CA CYS A 49 13.60 0.14 7.85
C CYS A 49 12.10 -0.02 7.57
N PHE A 50 11.72 -0.11 6.31
CA PHE A 50 10.35 -0.35 5.87
C PHE A 50 10.29 -1.34 4.72
N CYS A 51 9.12 -1.93 4.49
CA CYS A 51 8.92 -2.83 3.35
C CYS A 51 8.47 -2.06 2.09
N ALA A 52 9.27 -2.12 1.03
CA ALA A 52 8.85 -1.69 -0.30
C ALA A 52 7.92 -2.76 -0.91
N CYS A 53 6.62 -2.48 -0.91
CA CYS A 53 5.62 -3.44 -1.32
C CYS A 53 5.48 -3.56 -2.85
N PRO A 54 5.37 -4.79 -3.39
CA PRO A 54 5.06 -4.99 -4.79
C PRO A 54 3.63 -4.57 -5.10
N SER A 55 3.36 -4.30 -6.38
CA SER A 55 2.03 -3.91 -6.86
C SER A 55 0.98 -4.95 -6.46
N GLY A 56 -0.14 -4.47 -5.92
CA GLY A 56 -1.22 -5.28 -5.36
C GLY A 56 -1.15 -5.51 -3.86
N TYR A 57 -0.04 -5.16 -3.20
CA TYR A 57 0.14 -5.30 -1.76
C TYR A 57 0.48 -3.99 -1.07
N GLU A 58 0.14 -3.89 0.20
CA GLU A 58 0.43 -2.77 1.08
C GLU A 58 0.41 -3.21 2.56
N GLY A 59 0.56 -2.24 3.46
CA GLY A 59 0.76 -2.47 4.89
C GLY A 59 2.23 -2.38 5.27
N GLU A 60 2.51 -2.40 6.57
CA GLU A 60 3.87 -2.30 7.11
C GLU A 60 4.78 -3.44 6.64
N ASP A 61 4.21 -4.63 6.49
CA ASP A 61 4.89 -5.87 6.08
C ASP A 61 4.48 -6.34 4.67
N CYS A 62 3.74 -5.54 3.90
CA CYS A 62 3.15 -5.92 2.61
C CYS A 62 2.17 -7.12 2.68
N GLY A 63 1.58 -7.40 3.85
CA GLY A 63 0.65 -8.50 4.05
C GLY A 63 -0.78 -8.28 3.53
N VAL A 64 -1.13 -7.04 3.16
CA VAL A 64 -2.52 -6.68 2.81
C VAL A 64 -2.65 -6.48 1.30
N GLU A 65 -3.60 -7.19 0.67
CA GLU A 65 -3.93 -6.92 -0.73
C GLU A 65 -4.74 -5.62 -0.88
N TRP A 66 -4.46 -4.84 -1.93
CA TRP A 66 -5.23 -3.63 -2.27
C TRP A 66 -6.73 -3.89 -2.43
N THR A 67 -7.11 -5.07 -2.92
CA THR A 67 -8.51 -5.47 -3.15
C THR A 67 -9.36 -5.34 -1.88
N THR A 68 -8.77 -5.63 -0.71
CA THR A 68 -9.46 -5.65 0.58
C THR A 68 -10.12 -4.32 0.94
N LYS A 69 -9.53 -3.19 0.54
CA LYS A 69 -10.07 -1.84 0.80
C LYS A 69 -11.42 -1.60 0.16
N PHE A 70 -11.67 -2.22 -1.00
CA PHE A 70 -12.87 -1.97 -1.79
C PHE A 70 -14.02 -2.90 -1.42
N LEU A 71 -13.76 -4.02 -0.74
CA LEU A 71 -14.77 -5.06 -0.53
C LEU A 71 -15.92 -4.58 0.35
N GLY A 72 -17.13 -4.92 -0.06
CA GLY A 72 -18.36 -4.63 0.68
C GLY A 72 -19.55 -4.31 -0.22
N THR A 73 -20.70 -4.14 0.44
CA THR A 73 -21.91 -3.59 -0.17
C THR A 73 -21.99 -2.11 0.18
N TYR A 74 -22.36 -1.29 -0.80
CA TYR A 74 -22.41 0.15 -0.68
C TYR A 74 -23.69 0.70 -1.28
N SER A 75 -24.23 1.72 -0.63
CA SER A 75 -25.29 2.55 -1.17
C SER A 75 -24.68 3.57 -2.13
N GLY A 76 -25.07 3.49 -3.40
CA GLY A 76 -24.64 4.38 -4.46
C GLY A 76 -25.70 5.41 -4.78
N ASN A 77 -25.29 6.67 -4.86
CA ASN A 77 -26.09 7.74 -5.45
C ASN A 77 -25.33 8.31 -6.64
N ASP A 78 -25.94 8.26 -7.83
CA ASP A 78 -25.33 8.78 -9.05
C ASP A 78 -25.89 10.13 -9.49
N ASP A 79 -25.13 10.83 -10.33
CA ASP A 79 -25.52 12.09 -10.95
C ASP A 79 -26.51 11.91 -12.12
N CYS A 80 -26.79 10.67 -12.51
CA CYS A 80 -27.84 10.28 -13.45
C CYS A 80 -29.22 10.17 -12.77
N GLY A 81 -29.30 10.42 -11.46
CA GLY A 81 -30.55 10.54 -10.71
C GLY A 81 -31.05 9.23 -10.09
N PHE A 82 -30.20 8.20 -10.02
CA PHE A 82 -30.55 6.90 -9.46
C PHE A 82 -29.83 6.64 -8.13
N THR A 83 -30.50 5.89 -7.26
CA THR A 83 -29.94 5.37 -6.02
C THR A 83 -30.10 3.85 -6.02
N TYR A 84 -29.03 3.13 -5.75
CA TYR A 84 -29.00 1.67 -5.77
C TYR A 84 -27.85 1.13 -4.93
N GLU A 85 -27.98 -0.12 -4.51
CA GLU A 85 -26.90 -0.85 -3.84
C GLU A 85 -26.01 -1.55 -4.87
N SER A 86 -24.70 -1.45 -4.69
CA SER A 86 -23.70 -2.22 -5.44
C SER A 86 -22.82 -3.01 -4.48
N THR A 87 -22.42 -4.23 -4.86
CA THR A 87 -21.46 -5.01 -4.06
C THR A 87 -20.16 -5.20 -4.84
N PHE A 88 -19.06 -4.82 -4.19
CA PHE A 88 -17.70 -4.99 -4.65
C PHE A 88 -17.13 -6.26 -4.03
N THR A 89 -16.75 -7.23 -4.86
CA THR A 89 -16.11 -8.47 -4.43
C THR A 89 -14.76 -8.65 -5.13
N LYS A 90 -13.89 -9.51 -4.58
CA LYS A 90 -12.66 -9.92 -5.27
C LYS A 90 -13.03 -10.80 -6.47
N ASP A 91 -12.45 -10.49 -7.63
CA ASP A 91 -12.60 -11.30 -8.86
C ASP A 91 -11.34 -12.16 -9.07
N ASP A 92 -10.18 -11.51 -9.03
CA ASP A 92 -8.85 -12.13 -9.16
C ASP A 92 -7.82 -11.24 -8.41
N PHE A 93 -6.53 -11.57 -8.50
CA PHE A 93 -5.46 -10.71 -8.03
C PHE A 93 -5.52 -9.34 -8.74
N ASN A 94 -5.58 -8.27 -7.96
CA ASN A 94 -5.76 -6.89 -8.44
C ASN A 94 -7.01 -6.66 -9.30
N LYS A 95 -8.05 -7.48 -9.14
CA LYS A 95 -9.32 -7.30 -9.86
C LYS A 95 -10.52 -7.33 -8.93
N LEU A 96 -11.44 -6.40 -9.18
CA LEU A 96 -12.71 -6.29 -8.49
C LEU A 96 -13.85 -6.69 -9.43
N ARG A 97 -14.84 -7.36 -8.87
CA ARG A 97 -16.15 -7.57 -9.48
C ARG A 97 -17.10 -6.56 -8.86
N VAL A 98 -17.72 -5.70 -9.66
CA VAL A 98 -18.73 -4.74 -9.22
C VAL A 98 -20.09 -5.25 -9.69
N SER A 99 -20.92 -5.68 -8.75
CA SER A 99 -22.28 -6.13 -9.03
C SER A 99 -23.30 -4.99 -8.95
N ASN A 100 -24.35 -5.12 -9.75
CA ASN A 100 -25.39 -4.09 -9.95
C ASN A 100 -24.81 -2.72 -10.35
N ALA A 101 -23.74 -2.72 -11.15
CA ALA A 101 -23.11 -1.49 -11.62
C ALA A 101 -24.12 -0.59 -12.35
N GLY A 102 -24.17 0.69 -12.00
CA GLY A 102 -25.13 1.65 -12.58
C GLY A 102 -26.60 1.35 -12.31
N GLY A 103 -26.93 0.45 -11.37
CA GLY A 103 -28.30 -0.03 -11.15
C GLY A 103 -28.84 -0.96 -12.25
N PHE A 104 -27.97 -1.42 -13.16
CA PHE A 104 -28.38 -2.17 -14.34
C PHE A 104 -28.48 -3.69 -14.13
N GLN A 105 -28.37 -4.18 -12.89
CA GLN A 105 -28.43 -5.60 -12.52
C GLN A 105 -27.43 -6.50 -13.29
N VAL A 106 -26.29 -5.92 -13.67
CA VAL A 106 -25.16 -6.63 -14.27
C VAL A 106 -23.94 -6.49 -13.39
N SER A 107 -22.93 -7.30 -13.68
CA SER A 107 -21.65 -7.19 -13.02
C SER A 107 -20.55 -6.92 -14.04
N ILE A 108 -19.70 -5.95 -13.71
CA ILE A 108 -18.50 -5.57 -14.47
C ILE A 108 -17.26 -5.93 -13.67
N THR A 109 -16.12 -6.02 -14.35
CA THR A 109 -14.81 -6.21 -13.73
C THR A 109 -14.01 -4.91 -13.79
N ALA A 110 -13.27 -4.59 -12.74
CA ALA A 110 -12.35 -3.47 -12.67
C ALA A 110 -10.95 -3.94 -12.29
N ASP A 111 -9.93 -3.36 -12.91
CA ASP A 111 -8.52 -3.62 -12.64
C ASP A 111 -7.98 -2.56 -11.68
N LEU A 112 -7.40 -2.96 -10.54
CA LEU A 112 -6.75 -2.04 -9.63
C LEU A 112 -5.47 -1.47 -10.28
N THR A 113 -5.36 -0.15 -10.28
CA THR A 113 -4.18 0.57 -10.79
C THR A 113 -3.28 1.06 -9.66
N SER A 114 -3.82 1.19 -8.45
CA SER A 114 -3.10 1.47 -7.21
C SER A 114 -3.88 0.94 -6.00
N SER A 115 -3.38 1.14 -4.78
CA SER A 115 -4.10 0.82 -3.55
C SER A 115 -5.36 1.65 -3.31
N THR A 116 -5.58 2.71 -4.11
CA THR A 116 -6.71 3.63 -3.96
C THR A 116 -7.46 3.90 -5.26
N ALA A 117 -7.10 3.25 -6.36
CA ALA A 117 -7.69 3.50 -7.67
C ALA A 117 -7.87 2.23 -8.51
N PHE A 118 -8.87 2.25 -9.37
CA PHE A 118 -9.14 1.21 -10.34
C PHE A 118 -9.59 1.78 -11.69
N ASN A 119 -9.46 0.95 -12.71
CA ASN A 119 -9.93 1.21 -14.06
C ASN A 119 -10.94 0.14 -14.48
N ILE A 120 -12.03 0.53 -15.12
CA ILE A 120 -12.97 -0.38 -15.77
C ILE A 120 -12.55 -0.44 -17.24
N PRO A 121 -11.89 -1.52 -17.69
CA PRO A 121 -11.52 -1.67 -19.09
C PRO A 121 -12.77 -1.78 -19.97
N ASN A 122 -12.60 -1.46 -21.26
CA ASN A 122 -13.63 -1.70 -22.27
C ASN A 122 -14.07 -3.17 -22.24
N GLN A 123 -15.30 -3.41 -21.84
CA GLN A 123 -15.87 -4.75 -21.73
C GLN A 123 -17.35 -4.73 -22.09
N THR A 124 -17.87 -5.88 -22.49
CA THR A 124 -19.28 -6.03 -22.83
C THR A 124 -19.96 -6.86 -21.76
N ASP A 125 -21.06 -6.35 -21.21
CA ASP A 125 -21.85 -7.11 -20.24
C ASP A 125 -22.73 -8.18 -20.93
N ALA A 126 -23.42 -8.99 -20.12
CA ALA A 126 -24.30 -10.05 -20.62
C ALA A 126 -25.49 -9.53 -21.45
N SER A 127 -25.81 -8.24 -21.35
CA SER A 127 -26.89 -7.58 -22.09
C SER A 127 -26.40 -6.90 -23.37
N GLY A 128 -25.11 -7.00 -23.69
CA GLY A 128 -24.52 -6.41 -24.89
C GLY A 128 -24.14 -4.94 -24.76
N ARG A 129 -24.19 -4.35 -23.55
CA ARG A 129 -23.74 -2.96 -23.33
C ARG A 129 -22.24 -2.92 -23.14
N VAL A 130 -21.61 -1.88 -23.66
CA VAL A 130 -20.17 -1.67 -23.52
C VAL A 130 -19.90 -0.73 -22.36
N TRP A 131 -19.05 -1.16 -21.44
CA TRP A 131 -18.69 -0.44 -20.23
C TRP A 131 -17.24 0.01 -20.28
N SER A 132 -16.99 1.20 -19.76
CA SER A 132 -15.65 1.73 -19.48
C SER A 132 -15.73 2.73 -18.33
N GLY A 133 -14.61 3.04 -17.70
CA GLY A 133 -14.62 3.97 -16.58
C GLY A 133 -13.42 3.86 -15.66
N ASN A 134 -13.49 4.53 -14.54
CA ASN A 134 -12.48 4.49 -13.48
C ASN A 134 -13.12 4.79 -12.14
N GLY A 135 -12.38 4.56 -11.07
CA GLY A 135 -12.81 4.99 -9.77
C GLY A 135 -11.69 5.04 -8.76
N THR A 136 -12.01 5.61 -7.61
CA THR A 136 -11.10 5.78 -6.49
C THR A 136 -11.81 5.41 -5.19
N ILE A 137 -11.02 5.08 -4.18
CA ILE A 137 -11.49 4.98 -2.81
C ILE A 137 -10.74 5.97 -1.93
N SER A 138 -11.49 6.66 -1.08
CA SER A 138 -10.95 7.49 -0.01
C SER A 138 -11.70 7.15 1.28
N ALA A 139 -10.96 6.72 2.30
CA ALA A 139 -11.50 6.16 3.54
C ALA A 139 -12.46 4.98 3.30
N SER A 140 -13.77 5.24 3.23
CA SER A 140 -14.80 4.23 2.96
C SER A 140 -15.80 4.69 1.89
N THR A 141 -15.44 5.74 1.15
CA THR A 141 -16.23 6.28 0.05
C THR A 141 -15.56 5.89 -1.26
N ILE A 142 -16.29 5.20 -2.13
CA ILE A 142 -15.84 4.88 -3.48
C ILE A 142 -16.51 5.87 -4.44
N THR A 143 -15.73 6.50 -5.30
CA THR A 143 -16.25 7.23 -6.46
C THR A 143 -16.02 6.39 -7.70
N LEU A 144 -17.04 6.19 -8.51
CA LEU A 144 -16.98 5.44 -9.75
C LEU A 144 -17.54 6.31 -10.88
N ASN A 145 -16.73 6.60 -11.88
CA ASN A 145 -17.13 7.28 -13.10
C ASN A 145 -17.21 6.23 -14.20
N TYR A 146 -18.37 6.07 -14.83
CA TYR A 146 -18.57 5.10 -15.90
C TYR A 146 -19.20 5.71 -17.13
N VAL A 147 -18.89 5.10 -18.27
CA VAL A 147 -19.61 5.26 -19.52
C VAL A 147 -20.19 3.91 -19.89
N VAL A 148 -21.49 3.88 -20.17
CA VAL A 148 -22.19 2.70 -20.70
C VAL A 148 -22.77 3.03 -22.06
N THR A 149 -22.37 2.28 -23.09
CA THR A 149 -22.86 2.42 -24.47
C THR A 149 -23.87 1.30 -24.76
N PHE A 150 -25.04 1.69 -25.25
CA PHE A 150 -26.14 0.78 -25.59
C PHE A 150 -26.04 0.29 -27.04
N SER A 151 -26.84 -0.73 -27.36
CA SER A 151 -26.85 -1.36 -28.69
C SER A 151 -27.28 -0.43 -29.82
N ASP A 152 -28.00 0.66 -29.50
CA ASP A 152 -28.43 1.68 -30.46
C ASP A 152 -27.35 2.76 -30.69
N GLY A 153 -26.19 2.64 -30.04
CA GLY A 153 -25.07 3.58 -30.13
C GLY A 153 -25.18 4.79 -29.19
N THR A 154 -26.27 4.93 -28.43
CA THR A 154 -26.37 5.96 -27.39
C THR A 154 -25.50 5.60 -26.20
N SER A 155 -25.18 6.57 -25.34
CA SER A 155 -24.36 6.31 -24.15
C SER A 155 -24.76 7.22 -22.99
N ASP A 156 -24.70 6.65 -21.78
CA ASP A 156 -24.77 7.40 -20.53
C ASP A 156 -23.37 7.51 -19.94
N SER A 157 -23.07 8.68 -19.36
CA SER A 157 -21.85 8.93 -18.61
C SER A 157 -22.24 9.45 -17.24
N CYS A 158 -21.99 8.67 -16.20
CA CYS A 158 -22.42 8.98 -14.84
C CYS A 158 -21.26 8.86 -13.84
N SER A 159 -21.37 9.63 -12.77
CA SER A 159 -20.52 9.56 -11.57
C SER A 159 -21.35 9.11 -10.38
N VAL A 160 -20.90 8.04 -9.72
CA VAL A 160 -21.55 7.44 -8.55
C VAL A 160 -20.68 7.64 -7.34
N THR A 161 -21.28 8.11 -6.24
CA THR A 161 -20.65 8.08 -4.92
C THR A 161 -21.26 6.96 -4.09
N TYR A 162 -20.43 6.01 -3.70
CA TYR A 162 -20.77 4.86 -2.89
C TYR A 162 -20.33 5.06 -1.44
N THR A 163 -21.24 4.87 -0.49
CA THR A 163 -20.98 4.92 0.95
C THR A 163 -21.52 3.67 1.64
N LYS A 164 -20.84 3.22 2.71
CA LYS A 164 -21.32 2.15 3.58
C LYS A 164 -22.43 2.61 4.52
#